data_AF-A0A0M3RJ38-F1
#
_entry.id   AF-A0A0M3RJ38-F1
#
_cell.length_a   1.000
_cell.length_b   1.000
_cell.length_c   1.000
_cell.angle_alpha   90.00
_cell.angle_beta   90.00
_cell.angle_gamma   90.00
#
_symmetry.space_group_name_H-M   'P 1'
#
loop_
_entity.id
_entity.type
_entity.pdbx_description
1 polymer ?
#
loop_
_entity_poly.entity_id
_entity_poly.type
_entity_poly.pdbx_seq_one_letter_code
_entity_poly.pdbx_strand_id
1 'polypeptide(L)'
;MKKIIVAVMLMFFSAKTFAQSDFPQHQVNLNILNVIWLASVELGYEHYIAPNQSIEGTIFFNDRFSVFPKKSGEKYRATSIQIGYNYYFEEDGGTGLYVNPFIKQRFGTFSEDGVKTRLDSFILGVGAGYQWNLDDTFIIAPFANIARNFGKQVNENKKFWAIEPNFGIKIGYKF
;
A
#
# COMPACT_ATOMS: atom_id res chain seq x y z
N MET A 1 34.26 3.93 22.88
CA MET A 1 33.31 3.72 21.74
C MET A 1 32.02 3.00 22.15
N LYS A 2 32.07 1.85 22.84
CA LYS A 2 30.86 1.10 23.25
C LYS A 2 29.88 1.89 24.15
N LYS A 3 30.39 2.73 25.05
CA LYS A 3 29.55 3.54 25.99
C LYS A 3 28.78 4.68 25.30
N ILE A 4 29.30 5.21 24.19
CA ILE A 4 28.65 6.28 23.41
C ILE A 4 27.48 5.69 22.60
N ILE A 5 27.65 4.49 22.05
CA ILE A 5 26.58 3.79 21.30
C ILE A 5 25.39 3.48 22.21
N VAL A 6 25.64 3.02 23.45
CA VAL A 6 24.58 2.74 24.43
C VAL A 6 23.86 4.02 24.86
N ALA A 7 24.58 5.13 25.03
CA ALA A 7 23.96 6.43 25.36
C ALA A 7 23.09 6.97 24.21
N VAL A 8 23.54 6.81 22.97
CA VAL A 8 22.75 7.18 21.77
C VAL A 8 21.52 6.30 21.64
N MET A 9 21.64 4.99 21.86
CA MET A 9 20.49 4.07 21.87
C MET A 9 19.50 4.41 22.98
N LEU A 10 19.97 4.70 24.20
CA LEU A 10 19.10 5.10 25.31
C LEU A 10 18.39 6.43 25.06
N MET A 11 19.03 7.41 24.40
CA MET A 11 18.39 8.66 23.97
C MET A 11 17.28 8.45 22.94
N PHE A 12 17.43 7.47 22.02
CA PHE A 12 16.35 7.10 21.10
C PHE A 12 15.18 6.39 21.78
N PHE A 13 15.40 5.74 22.93
CA PHE A 13 14.35 5.06 23.70
C PHE A 13 13.63 5.96 24.71
N SER A 14 14.24 7.06 25.17
CA SER A 14 13.70 7.91 26.24
C SER A 14 12.63 8.93 25.82
N ALA A 15 12.24 8.99 24.54
CA ALA A 15 11.29 9.98 24.01
C ALA A 15 9.91 9.41 23.62
N LYS A 16 9.48 8.30 24.22
CA LYS A 16 8.09 7.83 24.08
C LYS A 16 7.26 8.20 25.31
N THR A 17 7.04 9.49 25.49
CA THR A 17 5.84 9.95 26.20
C THR A 17 4.65 9.58 25.33
N PHE A 18 3.85 8.59 25.75
CA PHE A 18 2.54 8.34 25.16
C PHE A 18 1.65 9.53 25.49
N ALA A 19 1.69 10.56 24.65
CA ALA A 19 0.64 11.55 24.62
C ALA A 19 -0.64 10.82 24.21
N GLN A 20 -1.69 10.93 25.02
CA GLN A 20 -3.01 10.48 24.65
C GLN A 20 -3.41 11.31 23.43
N SER A 21 -3.48 10.67 22.26
CA SER A 21 -3.86 11.34 21.02
C SER A 21 -5.34 11.67 21.06
N ASP A 22 -5.69 12.90 20.66
CA ASP A 22 -7.09 13.36 20.60
C ASP A 22 -7.86 12.76 19.41
N PHE A 23 -7.19 11.94 18.59
CA PHE A 23 -7.76 11.26 17.43
C PHE A 23 -7.24 9.81 17.32
N PRO A 24 -8.01 8.89 16.68
CA PRO A 24 -7.59 7.52 16.42
C PRO A 24 -6.29 7.48 15.61
N GLN A 25 -5.27 6.80 16.13
CA GLN A 25 -3.94 6.82 15.52
C GLN A 25 -3.70 5.64 14.57
N HIS A 26 -4.59 4.65 14.60
CA HIS A 26 -4.39 3.39 13.91
C HIS A 26 -5.58 3.07 13.03
N GLN A 27 -5.31 2.52 11.85
CA GLN A 27 -6.34 2.08 10.95
C GLN A 27 -5.90 0.81 10.25
N VAL A 28 -6.81 -0.18 10.18
CA VAL A 28 -6.62 -1.38 9.36
C VAL A 28 -7.48 -1.26 8.11
N ASN A 29 -6.94 -1.68 6.97
CA ASN A 29 -7.50 -1.46 5.65
C ASN A 29 -7.61 -2.77 4.87
N LEU A 30 -8.72 -2.94 4.15
CA LEU A 30 -8.91 -4.03 3.18
C LEU A 30 -9.38 -3.45 1.84
N ASN A 31 -8.73 -3.84 0.75
CA ASN A 31 -9.22 -3.52 -0.60
C ASN A 31 -10.21 -4.59 -1.08
N ILE A 32 -11.50 -4.37 -0.86
CA ILE A 32 -12.53 -5.37 -1.18
C ILE A 32 -12.70 -5.53 -2.69
N LEU A 33 -12.54 -4.44 -3.46
CA LEU A 33 -12.72 -4.49 -4.91
C LEU A 33 -11.73 -5.48 -5.55
N ASN A 34 -10.47 -5.43 -5.16
CA ASN A 34 -9.45 -6.31 -5.73
C ASN A 34 -9.58 -7.76 -5.25
N VAL A 35 -10.15 -8.00 -4.06
CA VAL A 35 -10.52 -9.35 -3.63
C VAL A 35 -11.58 -9.94 -4.56
N ILE A 36 -12.63 -9.18 -4.87
CA ILE A 36 -13.74 -9.63 -5.73
C ILE A 36 -13.31 -9.75 -7.19
N TRP A 37 -12.65 -8.72 -7.71
CA TRP A 37 -12.32 -8.59 -9.14
C TRP A 37 -11.10 -9.42 -9.55
N LEU A 38 -10.08 -9.47 -8.69
CA LEU A 38 -8.77 -10.00 -9.02
C LEU A 38 -8.36 -11.22 -8.18
N ALA A 39 -9.15 -11.58 -7.16
CA ALA A 39 -8.75 -12.52 -6.12
C ALA A 39 -7.39 -12.14 -5.48
N SER A 40 -7.13 -10.83 -5.37
CA SER A 40 -5.95 -10.26 -4.72
C SER A 40 -6.36 -9.74 -3.34
N VAL A 41 -5.72 -10.25 -2.29
CA VAL A 41 -6.01 -9.81 -0.91
C VAL A 41 -4.98 -8.76 -0.53
N GLU A 42 -5.45 -7.55 -0.22
CA GLU A 42 -4.60 -6.41 0.11
C GLU A 42 -4.95 -5.93 1.52
N LEU A 43 -4.04 -6.15 2.46
CA LEU A 43 -4.19 -5.80 3.86
C LEU A 43 -3.26 -4.63 4.18
N GLY A 44 -3.85 -3.49 4.49
CA GLY A 44 -3.14 -2.28 4.88
C GLY A 44 -3.22 -2.04 6.38
N TYR A 45 -2.18 -1.45 6.92
CA TYR A 45 -2.17 -0.84 8.24
C TYR A 45 -1.63 0.57 8.10
N GLU A 46 -2.29 1.50 8.76
CA GLU A 46 -1.99 2.92 8.67
C GLU A 46 -1.84 3.51 10.06
N HIS A 47 -0.79 4.31 10.22
CA HIS A 47 -0.49 5.02 11.45
C HIS A 47 -0.52 6.52 11.20
N TYR A 48 -1.47 7.20 11.82
CA TYR A 48 -1.61 8.65 11.75
C TYR A 48 -0.58 9.32 12.65
N ILE A 49 0.25 10.16 12.04
CA ILE A 49 1.26 10.98 12.72
C ILE A 49 0.75 12.40 12.99
N ALA A 50 -0.28 12.82 12.26
CA ALA A 50 -1.10 14.00 12.49
C ALA A 50 -2.51 13.70 11.96
N PRO A 51 -3.54 14.51 12.28
CA PRO A 51 -4.89 14.27 11.76
C PRO A 51 -4.93 14.11 10.24
N ASN A 52 -4.17 14.95 9.53
CA ASN A 52 -4.13 14.95 8.07
C ASN A 52 -2.95 14.18 7.43
N GLN A 53 -2.15 13.45 8.22
CA GLN A 53 -0.92 12.80 7.73
C GLN A 53 -0.73 11.41 8.34
N SER A 54 -0.38 10.44 7.52
CA SER A 54 -0.15 9.07 7.99
C SER A 54 0.91 8.31 7.19
N ILE A 55 1.38 7.21 7.76
CA ILE A 55 2.25 6.24 7.10
C ILE A 55 1.45 4.94 6.95
N GLU A 56 1.38 4.41 5.74
CA GLU A 56 0.68 3.16 5.42
C GLU A 56 1.67 2.07 5.02
N GLY A 57 1.48 0.88 5.59
CA GLY A 57 2.12 -0.36 5.14
C GLY A 57 1.06 -1.34 4.62
N THR A 58 1.24 -1.86 3.41
CA THR A 58 0.28 -2.78 2.79
C THR A 58 0.94 -4.04 2.30
N ILE A 59 0.37 -5.19 2.64
CA ILE A 59 0.78 -6.50 2.13
C ILE A 59 -0.25 -6.98 1.11
N PHE A 60 0.24 -7.43 -0.05
CA PHE A 60 -0.55 -7.93 -1.15
C PHE A 60 -0.31 -9.43 -1.29
N PHE A 61 -1.36 -10.23 -1.27
CA PHE A 61 -1.33 -11.65 -1.56
C PHE A 61 -1.99 -11.92 -2.90
N ASN A 62 -1.34 -12.76 -3.73
CA ASN A 62 -1.73 -12.96 -5.12
C ASN A 62 -1.76 -11.63 -5.89
N ASP A 63 -0.71 -10.81 -5.67
CA ASP A 63 -0.60 -9.50 -6.29
C ASP A 63 -0.64 -9.61 -7.81
N ARG A 64 -1.52 -8.82 -8.42
CA ARG A 64 -1.79 -8.87 -9.85
C ARG A 64 -1.12 -7.71 -10.56
N PHE A 65 -0.71 -7.97 -11.79
CA PHE A 65 -0.20 -6.92 -12.66
C PHE A 65 -1.39 -6.21 -13.30
N SER A 66 -1.61 -4.95 -12.92
CA SER A 66 -2.74 -4.14 -13.41
C SER A 66 -4.14 -4.71 -13.07
N VAL A 67 -5.17 -3.95 -13.44
CA VAL A 67 -6.61 -4.19 -13.20
C VAL A 67 -7.24 -5.18 -14.16
N PHE A 68 -6.47 -5.79 -15.05
CA PHE A 68 -6.99 -6.64 -16.09
C PHE A 68 -7.28 -8.07 -15.59
N PRO A 69 -8.48 -8.62 -15.89
CA PRO A 69 -8.82 -10.00 -15.54
C PRO A 69 -7.83 -11.00 -16.13
N LYS A 70 -7.70 -12.13 -15.43
CA LYS A 70 -6.86 -13.25 -15.86
C LYS A 70 -7.39 -13.87 -17.16
N LYS A 71 -6.51 -14.15 -18.11
CA LYS A 71 -6.84 -15.01 -19.27
C LYS A 71 -6.64 -16.49 -18.92
N SER A 72 -7.31 -17.38 -19.66
CA SER A 72 -7.12 -18.83 -19.49
C SER A 72 -5.63 -19.18 -19.64
N GLY A 73 -5.14 -20.12 -18.82
CA GLY A 73 -3.72 -20.52 -18.80
C GLY A 73 -2.79 -19.66 -17.92
N GLU A 74 -3.17 -18.42 -17.61
CA GLU A 74 -2.33 -17.52 -16.80
C GLU A 74 -2.38 -17.88 -15.31
N LYS A 75 -1.23 -17.90 -14.63
CA LYS A 75 -1.14 -18.11 -13.17
C LYS A 75 -0.23 -17.06 -12.57
N TYR A 76 -0.78 -16.30 -11.63
CA TYR A 76 -0.04 -15.31 -10.86
C TYR A 76 0.20 -15.89 -9.48
N ARG A 77 1.42 -15.76 -9.00
CA ARG A 77 1.80 -16.07 -7.63
C ARG A 77 2.83 -15.05 -7.20
N ALA A 78 2.35 -13.90 -6.78
CA ALA A 78 3.17 -12.83 -6.28
C ALA A 78 2.68 -12.35 -4.92
N THR A 79 3.64 -11.90 -4.13
CA THR A 79 3.41 -11.21 -2.86
C THR A 79 4.16 -9.90 -2.93
N SER A 80 3.54 -8.84 -2.45
CA SER A 80 4.17 -7.53 -2.41
C SER A 80 4.03 -6.87 -1.06
N ILE A 81 4.99 -6.01 -0.76
CA ILE A 81 4.97 -5.14 0.40
C ILE A 81 5.08 -3.71 -0.12
N GLN A 82 4.18 -2.84 0.31
CA GLN A 82 4.15 -1.42 -0.02
C GLN A 82 4.28 -0.60 1.24
N ILE A 83 5.02 0.50 1.14
CA ILE A 83 5.07 1.54 2.15
C ILE A 83 4.72 2.85 1.46
N GLY A 84 3.74 3.57 1.99
CA GLY A 84 3.25 4.83 1.45
C GLY A 84 3.08 5.88 2.54
N TYR A 85 2.97 7.12 2.10
CA TYR A 85 2.69 8.27 2.96
C TYR A 85 1.37 8.88 2.49
N ASN A 86 0.36 9.02 3.37
CA ASN A 86 -0.86 9.72 3.01
C ASN A 86 -0.82 11.16 3.49
N TYR A 87 -1.22 12.07 2.60
CA TYR A 87 -1.57 13.44 2.95
C TYR A 87 -3.05 13.66 2.60
N TYR A 88 -3.85 13.93 3.64
CA TYR A 88 -5.26 14.28 3.53
C TYR A 88 -5.37 15.80 3.39
N PHE A 89 -6.15 16.27 2.41
CA PHE A 89 -6.27 17.70 2.17
C PHE A 89 -7.14 18.42 3.21
N GLU A 90 -8.03 17.69 3.86
CA GLU A 90 -8.81 18.20 4.99
C GLU A 90 -7.96 18.15 6.27
N GLU A 91 -7.92 19.27 7.00
CA GLU A 91 -7.03 19.44 8.16
C GLU A 91 -7.39 18.51 9.33
N ASP A 92 -8.64 18.08 9.43
CA ASP A 92 -9.13 17.15 10.46
C ASP A 92 -8.89 15.68 10.11
N GLY A 93 -8.37 15.35 8.92
CA GLY A 93 -8.22 13.96 8.47
C GLY A 93 -9.54 13.25 8.21
N GLY A 94 -10.62 14.01 8.06
CA GLY A 94 -11.98 13.57 7.92
C GLY A 94 -12.30 13.03 6.52
N THR A 95 -13.36 13.59 5.94
CA THR A 95 -13.87 13.20 4.62
C THR A 95 -13.32 14.13 3.55
N GLY A 96 -12.50 13.62 2.64
CA GLY A 96 -11.94 14.45 1.58
C GLY A 96 -10.93 13.75 0.70
N LEU A 97 -10.29 14.54 -0.16
CA LEU A 97 -9.23 14.07 -1.04
C LEU A 97 -7.97 13.72 -0.25
N TYR A 98 -7.20 12.76 -0.75
CA TYR A 98 -5.85 12.48 -0.28
C TYR A 98 -4.93 12.07 -1.43
N VAL A 99 -3.63 12.21 -1.20
CA VAL A 99 -2.57 11.68 -2.07
C VAL A 99 -1.68 10.69 -1.31
N ASN A 100 -1.14 9.72 -2.04
CA ASN A 100 -0.31 8.66 -1.49
C ASN A 100 0.90 8.39 -2.41
N PRO A 101 2.04 9.08 -2.26
CA PRO A 101 3.30 8.56 -2.79
C PRO A 101 3.69 7.27 -2.07
N PHE A 102 4.16 6.29 -2.81
CA PHE A 102 4.55 4.99 -2.24
C PHE A 102 5.70 4.33 -2.98
N ILE A 103 6.37 3.43 -2.26
CA ILE A 103 7.27 2.43 -2.81
C ILE A 103 6.68 1.04 -2.56
N LYS A 104 6.89 0.13 -3.51
CA LYS A 104 6.41 -1.25 -3.42
C LYS A 104 7.51 -2.19 -3.89
N GLN A 105 7.70 -3.27 -3.16
CA GLN A 105 8.56 -4.37 -3.54
C GLN A 105 7.69 -5.60 -3.79
N ARG A 106 7.75 -6.12 -5.01
CA ARG A 106 7.06 -7.34 -5.43
C ARG A 106 8.03 -8.50 -5.49
N PHE A 107 7.54 -9.67 -5.11
CA PHE A 107 8.23 -10.94 -5.21
C PHE A 107 7.32 -11.99 -5.83
N GLY A 108 7.85 -12.82 -6.72
CA GLY A 108 7.14 -14.00 -7.21
C GLY A 108 7.15 -14.17 -8.73
N THR A 109 6.15 -14.88 -9.24
CA THR A 109 6.18 -15.38 -10.62
C THR A 109 4.82 -15.30 -11.29
N PHE A 110 4.87 -15.00 -12.58
CA PHE A 110 3.82 -15.22 -13.55
C PHE A 110 4.14 -16.51 -14.33
N SER A 111 3.13 -17.30 -14.66
CA SER A 111 3.26 -18.42 -15.58
C SER A 111 2.12 -18.42 -16.59
N GLU A 112 2.45 -18.66 -17.84
CA GLU A 112 1.48 -18.90 -18.92
C GLU A 112 1.96 -20.10 -19.73
N ASP A 113 1.07 -21.07 -19.93
CA ASP A 113 1.33 -22.29 -20.71
C ASP A 113 2.66 -22.99 -20.34
N GLY A 114 3.00 -22.94 -19.04
CA GLY A 114 4.22 -23.54 -18.48
C GLY A 114 5.47 -22.64 -18.54
N VAL A 115 5.46 -21.54 -19.30
CA VAL A 115 6.55 -20.56 -19.33
C VAL A 115 6.45 -19.66 -18.10
N LYS A 116 7.53 -19.56 -17.32
CA LYS A 116 7.58 -18.74 -16.11
C LYS A 116 8.35 -17.44 -16.34
N THR A 117 7.76 -16.32 -15.91
CA THR A 117 8.40 -15.01 -15.83
C THR A 117 8.47 -14.60 -14.36
N ARG A 118 9.64 -14.16 -13.89
CA ARG A 118 9.75 -13.58 -12.55
C ARG A 118 9.16 -12.18 -12.55
N LEU A 119 8.39 -11.88 -11.50
CA LEU A 119 7.74 -10.59 -11.26
C LEU A 119 8.49 -9.75 -10.21
N ASP A 120 9.65 -10.21 -9.76
CA ASP A 120 10.45 -9.51 -8.77
C ASP A 120 10.77 -8.09 -9.26
N SER A 121 10.26 -7.10 -8.54
CA SER A 121 10.33 -5.72 -8.99
C SER A 121 10.28 -4.73 -7.83
N PHE A 122 11.15 -3.73 -7.92
CA PHE A 122 10.97 -2.48 -7.20
C PHE A 122 10.02 -1.59 -8.01
N ILE A 123 9.08 -0.95 -7.32
CA ILE A 123 8.00 -0.18 -7.91
C ILE A 123 7.90 1.15 -7.15
N LEU A 124 7.81 2.26 -7.87
CA LEU A 124 7.58 3.60 -7.32
C LEU A 124 6.29 4.14 -7.90
N GLY A 125 5.41 4.69 -7.07
CA GLY A 125 4.12 5.18 -7.53
C GLY A 125 3.56 6.33 -6.73
N VAL A 126 2.47 6.85 -7.26
CA VAL A 126 1.62 7.83 -6.60
C VAL A 126 0.16 7.42 -6.79
N GLY A 127 -0.60 7.52 -5.72
CA GLY A 127 -2.03 7.34 -5.69
C GLY A 127 -2.75 8.60 -5.25
N ALA A 128 -4.04 8.66 -5.56
CA ALA A 128 -4.97 9.61 -5.01
C ALA A 128 -6.31 8.92 -4.78
N GLY A 129 -7.07 9.43 -3.81
CA GLY A 129 -8.40 8.92 -3.53
C GLY A 129 -9.26 9.95 -2.83
N TYR A 130 -10.51 9.58 -2.60
CA TYR A 130 -11.45 10.34 -1.80
C TYR A 130 -11.92 9.46 -0.65
N GLN A 131 -11.68 9.89 0.58
CA GLN A 131 -12.07 9.17 1.78
C GLN A 131 -13.40 9.70 2.29
N TRP A 132 -14.33 8.81 2.58
CA TRP A 132 -15.44 9.07 3.49
C TRP A 132 -15.07 8.52 4.87
N ASN A 133 -15.00 9.40 5.85
CA ASN A 133 -14.80 9.07 7.26
C ASN A 133 -16.16 9.09 7.97
N LEU A 134 -16.56 7.95 8.50
CA LEU A 134 -17.83 7.70 9.17
C LEU A 134 -17.55 7.58 10.67
N ASP A 135 -17.90 8.64 11.41
CA ASP A 135 -17.80 8.73 12.86
C ASP A 135 -16.41 8.40 13.42
N ASP A 136 -15.34 8.79 12.70
CA ASP A 136 -13.94 8.52 13.05
C ASP A 136 -13.60 7.05 13.31
N THR A 137 -14.46 6.14 12.85
CA THR A 137 -14.37 4.71 13.14
C THR A 137 -14.29 3.90 11.87
N PHE A 138 -15.16 4.16 10.89
CA PHE A 138 -15.16 3.43 9.62
C PHE A 138 -14.79 4.35 8.48
N ILE A 139 -14.01 3.85 7.54
CA ILE A 139 -13.72 4.58 6.31
C ILE A 139 -14.07 3.77 5.08
N ILE A 140 -14.48 4.48 4.04
CA ILE A 140 -14.60 3.95 2.68
C ILE A 140 -13.88 4.93 1.77
N ALA A 141 -12.93 4.43 0.98
CA ALA A 141 -12.14 5.27 0.10
C ALA A 141 -11.91 4.60 -1.27
N PRO A 142 -12.63 5.00 -2.33
CA PRO A 142 -12.19 4.74 -3.69
C PRO A 142 -10.84 5.42 -3.94
N PHE A 143 -9.97 4.73 -4.65
CA PHE A 143 -8.65 5.26 -5.00
C PHE A 143 -8.21 4.76 -6.38
N ALA A 144 -7.29 5.52 -6.96
CA ALA A 144 -6.54 5.13 -8.13
C ALA A 144 -5.06 5.44 -7.91
N ASN A 145 -4.19 4.66 -8.54
CA ASN A 145 -2.75 4.83 -8.50
C ASN A 145 -2.12 4.55 -9.86
N ILE A 146 -0.98 5.18 -10.06
CA ILE A 146 -0.09 4.94 -11.17
C ILE A 146 1.31 4.68 -10.62
N ALA A 147 1.94 3.61 -11.08
CA ALA A 147 3.27 3.23 -10.63
C ALA A 147 4.18 2.84 -11.78
N ARG A 148 5.48 3.02 -11.59
CA ARG A 148 6.53 2.58 -12.51
C ARG A 148 7.18 1.31 -11.96
N ASN A 149 7.22 0.26 -12.76
CA ASN A 149 7.90 -0.98 -12.46
C ASN A 149 9.36 -0.95 -12.98
N PHE A 150 10.32 -1.28 -12.12
CA PHE A 150 11.76 -1.33 -12.44
C PHE A 150 12.31 -2.76 -12.57
N GLY A 151 11.44 -3.78 -12.55
CA GLY A 151 11.79 -5.18 -12.78
C GLY A 151 12.16 -5.43 -14.24
N LYS A 152 13.41 -5.81 -14.48
CA LYS A 152 13.94 -6.05 -15.83
C LYS A 152 13.10 -7.06 -16.62
N GLN A 153 12.81 -8.21 -16.01
CA GLN A 153 12.07 -9.31 -16.64
C GLN A 153 10.59 -8.99 -16.88
N VAL A 154 10.03 -8.08 -16.09
CA VAL A 154 8.70 -7.53 -16.32
C VAL A 154 8.73 -6.63 -17.54
N ASN A 155 9.64 -5.66 -17.56
CA ASN A 155 9.71 -4.64 -18.62
C ASN A 155 10.15 -5.19 -19.99
N GLU A 156 10.89 -6.28 -20.03
CA GLU A 156 11.29 -6.96 -21.27
C GLU A 156 10.17 -7.86 -21.83
N ASN A 157 9.19 -8.23 -21.01
CA ASN A 157 8.07 -9.06 -21.43
C ASN A 157 6.94 -8.18 -21.98
N LYS A 158 6.62 -8.35 -23.27
CA LYS A 158 5.61 -7.56 -24.01
C LYS A 158 4.20 -7.62 -23.41
N LYS A 159 3.92 -8.57 -22.51
CA LYS A 159 2.64 -8.64 -21.79
C LYS A 159 2.48 -7.60 -20.71
N PHE A 160 3.59 -7.17 -20.10
CA PHE A 160 3.55 -6.24 -18.98
C PHE A 160 3.90 -4.84 -19.46
N TRP A 161 3.16 -3.87 -18.92
CA TRP A 161 3.47 -2.46 -19.13
C TRP A 161 4.46 -2.02 -18.06
N ALA A 162 5.45 -1.22 -18.42
CA ALA A 162 6.35 -0.66 -17.42
C ALA A 162 5.63 0.30 -16.45
N ILE A 163 4.46 0.81 -16.85
CA ILE A 163 3.58 1.64 -16.02
C ILE A 163 2.36 0.80 -15.62
N GLU A 164 2.10 0.73 -14.33
CA GLU A 164 1.02 -0.04 -13.71
C GLU A 164 -0.07 0.90 -13.19
N PRO A 165 -1.21 1.03 -13.89
CA PRO A 165 -2.40 1.62 -13.31
C PRO A 165 -3.10 0.60 -12.39
N ASN A 166 -3.58 1.06 -11.24
CA ASN A 166 -4.45 0.28 -10.38
C ASN A 166 -5.51 1.17 -9.72
N PHE A 167 -6.67 0.61 -9.42
CA PHE A 167 -7.72 1.25 -8.67
C PHE A 167 -8.34 0.25 -7.69
N GLY A 168 -9.00 0.76 -6.67
CA GLY A 168 -9.55 -0.06 -5.59
C GLY A 168 -10.60 0.68 -4.79
N ILE A 169 -11.23 -0.06 -3.88
CA ILE A 169 -12.07 0.51 -2.82
C ILE A 169 -11.51 -0.01 -1.51
N LYS A 170 -10.92 0.90 -0.74
CA LYS A 170 -10.43 0.66 0.61
C LYS A 170 -11.60 0.76 1.57
N ILE A 171 -11.81 -0.26 2.39
CA ILE A 171 -12.64 -0.18 3.59
C ILE A 171 -11.72 -0.32 4.79
N GLY A 172 -11.86 0.56 5.77
CA GLY A 172 -11.00 0.54 6.94
C GLY A 172 -11.74 0.78 8.25
N TYR A 173 -11.06 0.39 9.32
CA TYR A 173 -11.51 0.57 10.70
C TYR A 173 -10.41 1.29 11.50
N LYS A 174 -10.77 2.42 12.09
CA LYS A 174 -9.92 3.30 12.90
C LYS A 174 -10.07 2.97 14.40
N PHE A 175 -8.97 3.04 15.14
CA PHE A 175 -8.91 2.82 16.59
C PHE A 175 -7.70 3.50 17.25
#